data_AF-A0A367IN66-F1
#
_entry.id   AF-A0A367IN66-F1
#
_cell.length_a   1.000
_cell.length_b   1.000
_cell.length_c   1.000
_cell.angle_alpha   90.00
_cell.angle_beta   90.00
_cell.angle_gamma   90.00
#
_symmetry.space_group_name_H-M   'P 1'
#
loop_
_entity.id
_entity.type
_entity.pdbx_description
1 polymer ?
#
loop_
_entity_poly.entity_id
_entity_poly.type
_entity_poly.pdbx_seq_one_letter_code
_entity_poly.pdbx_strand_id
1 'polypeptide(L)'
;NRDHSVVSAVLTLREQRSGPGIWRCNPKLVQDDKFQKELSAFCDPSALYNPMMDVLSQWDRFKVVLKGFIQNFSHKSHAKTRRQQAYLHRQRTQILQHQHDENTNAALGHQAIHELQRVDGHIVQFPQELNDCAKEFYEKLYSSDEIHQDAIKELLNNIPSSPNFDENIIKSLTSQWTEDDLTECMSKTPKRISPGVDGIPYEMLQLLLRHPFCRGLFTKVFNIVLEESKLP
;
A
#
# COMPACT_ATOMS: atom_id res chain seq x y z
N ASN A 1 -29.00 19.95 2.57
CA ASN A 1 -29.00 18.49 2.85
C ASN A 1 -29.10 17.70 1.55
N ARG A 2 -28.01 17.66 0.78
CA ARG A 2 -27.77 16.73 -0.35
C ARG A 2 -26.25 16.63 -0.52
N ASP A 3 -25.57 16.07 0.48
CA ASP A 3 -24.10 15.95 0.51
C ASP A 3 -23.56 14.63 -0.06
N HIS A 4 -24.40 13.83 -0.71
CA HIS A 4 -24.00 12.53 -1.22
C HIS A 4 -24.55 12.28 -2.63
N SER A 5 -23.96 12.92 -3.64
CA SER A 5 -24.18 12.56 -5.05
C SER A 5 -23.19 11.46 -5.46
N VAL A 6 -23.68 10.22 -5.59
CA VAL A 6 -22.87 9.08 -6.03
C VAL A 6 -22.91 8.97 -7.55
N VAL A 7 -21.75 9.05 -8.19
CA VAL A 7 -21.57 8.63 -9.59
C VAL A 7 -21.30 7.13 -9.58
N SER A 8 -22.11 6.35 -10.29
CA SER A 8 -21.92 4.91 -10.46
C SER A 8 -21.26 4.62 -11.80
N ALA A 9 -20.27 3.73 -11.81
CA ALA A 9 -19.59 3.27 -13.03
C ALA A 9 -19.55 1.74 -13.04
N VAL A 10 -19.91 1.14 -14.17
CA VAL A 10 -19.83 -0.30 -14.38
C VAL A 10 -18.52 -0.62 -15.11
N LEU A 11 -17.60 -1.27 -14.40
CA LEU A 11 -16.28 -1.63 -14.92
C LEU A 11 -16.22 -3.13 -15.25
N THR A 12 -16.01 -3.43 -16.53
CA THR A 12 -15.73 -4.79 -16.99
C THR A 12 -14.22 -5.04 -16.97
N LEU A 13 -13.70 -5.54 -15.85
CA LEU A 13 -12.28 -5.85 -15.69
C LEU A 13 -11.95 -7.22 -16.30
N ARG A 14 -11.40 -7.24 -17.52
CA ARG A 14 -10.67 -8.41 -18.06
C ARG A 14 -9.19 -8.33 -17.65
N GLU A 15 -8.51 -9.47 -17.49
CA GLU A 15 -7.08 -9.56 -17.16
C GLU A 15 -6.19 -8.89 -18.24
N GLN A 16 -6.00 -7.57 -18.16
CA GLN A 16 -4.91 -6.91 -18.88
C GLN A 16 -3.61 -7.11 -18.13
N ARG A 17 -2.53 -7.34 -18.89
CA ARG A 17 -1.18 -7.21 -18.38
C ARG A 17 -0.92 -5.72 -18.15
N SER A 18 -1.21 -5.22 -16.95
CA SER A 18 -0.69 -3.93 -16.50
C SER A 18 0.83 -3.94 -16.66
N GLY A 19 1.43 -2.76 -16.88
CA GLY A 19 2.88 -2.59 -16.86
C GLY A 19 3.48 -3.13 -15.55
N PRO A 20 4.82 -3.17 -15.41
CA PRO A 20 5.48 -3.88 -14.30
C PRO A 20 5.00 -3.45 -12.90
N GLY A 21 4.40 -2.24 -12.79
CA GLY A 21 3.74 -1.77 -11.59
C GLY A 21 4.72 -1.42 -10.48
N ILE A 22 4.25 -0.64 -9.50
CA ILE A 22 5.01 -0.48 -8.25
C ILE A 22 4.93 -1.82 -7.52
N TRP A 23 6.09 -2.37 -7.15
CA TRP A 23 6.14 -3.60 -6.38
C TRP A 23 5.51 -3.38 -5.00
N ARG A 24 4.63 -4.30 -4.59
CA ARG A 24 4.01 -4.33 -3.26
C ARG A 24 4.14 -5.74 -2.70
N CYS A 25 4.66 -5.86 -1.48
CA CYS A 25 4.71 -7.14 -0.78
C CYS A 25 3.29 -7.62 -0.47
N ASN A 26 3.03 -8.92 -0.69
CA ASN A 26 1.76 -9.55 -0.38
C ASN A 26 1.64 -9.76 1.14
N PRO A 27 0.72 -9.06 1.85
CA PRO A 27 0.60 -9.17 3.31
C PRO A 27 0.20 -10.58 3.77
N LYS A 28 -0.40 -11.40 2.90
CA LYS A 28 -0.78 -12.78 3.23
C LYS A 28 0.43 -13.69 3.50
N LEU A 29 1.62 -13.32 3.02
CA LEU A 29 2.85 -14.07 3.30
C LEU A 29 3.16 -14.13 4.80
N VAL A 30 2.74 -13.12 5.57
CA VAL A 30 2.95 -13.06 7.03
C VAL A 30 2.26 -14.24 7.73
N GLN A 31 1.21 -14.82 7.14
CA GLN A 31 0.47 -15.95 7.70
C GLN A 31 1.08 -17.32 7.34
N ASP A 32 2.09 -17.38 6.46
CA ASP A 32 2.72 -18.61 6.04
C ASP A 32 3.85 -18.99 7.01
N ASP A 33 3.69 -20.08 7.76
CA ASP A 33 4.68 -20.58 8.74
C ASP A 33 6.04 -20.87 8.11
N LYS A 34 6.07 -21.35 6.86
CA LYS A 34 7.32 -21.61 6.15
C LYS A 34 8.02 -20.29 5.81
N PHE A 35 7.26 -19.30 5.37
CA PHE A 35 7.78 -17.97 5.12
C PHE A 35 8.38 -17.35 6.39
N GLN A 36 7.66 -17.41 7.53
CA GLN A 36 8.16 -16.87 8.80
C GLN A 36 9.50 -17.50 9.23
N LYS A 37 9.64 -18.83 9.09
CA LYS A 37 10.88 -19.54 9.42
C LYS A 37 12.03 -19.15 8.50
N GLU A 38 11.80 -19.12 7.19
CA GLU A 38 12.83 -18.70 6.21
C GLU A 38 13.20 -17.23 6.39
N LEU A 39 12.24 -16.36 6.70
CA LEU A 39 12.50 -14.94 6.97
C LEU A 39 13.31 -14.76 8.25
N SER A 40 12.99 -15.48 9.32
CA SER A 40 13.77 -15.43 10.56
C SER A 40 15.22 -15.89 10.33
N ALA A 41 15.43 -16.94 9.54
CA ALA A 41 16.78 -17.39 9.18
C ALA A 41 17.52 -16.38 8.28
N PHE A 42 16.79 -15.71 7.38
CA PHE A 42 17.34 -14.63 6.55
C PHE A 42 17.78 -13.42 7.38
N CYS A 43 17.05 -13.08 8.44
CA CYS A 43 17.33 -11.94 9.32
C CYS A 43 18.50 -12.18 10.29
N ASP A 44 19.25 -13.28 10.16
CA ASP A 44 20.44 -13.54 10.98
C ASP A 44 21.50 -12.43 10.78
N PRO A 45 21.94 -11.74 11.87
CA PRO A 45 22.88 -10.63 11.81
C PRO A 45 24.18 -10.95 11.06
N SER A 46 24.65 -12.20 11.13
CA SER A 46 25.92 -12.62 10.56
C SER A 46 26.00 -12.48 9.03
N ALA A 47 24.86 -12.49 8.35
CA ALA A 47 24.78 -12.35 6.89
C ALA A 47 24.50 -10.91 6.41
N LEU A 48 24.01 -10.04 7.30
CA LEU A 48 23.47 -8.73 6.94
C LEU A 48 24.24 -7.55 7.56
N TYR A 49 24.97 -7.78 8.64
CA TYR A 49 25.75 -6.73 9.30
C TYR A 49 27.02 -6.40 8.51
N ASN A 50 27.21 -5.12 8.18
CA ASN A 50 28.43 -4.61 7.58
C ASN A 50 28.95 -3.46 8.45
N PRO A 51 30.05 -3.64 9.20
CA PRO A 51 30.59 -2.62 10.09
C PRO A 51 31.17 -1.41 9.37
N MET A 52 31.42 -1.49 8.05
CA MET A 52 31.92 -0.36 7.26
C MET A 52 30.81 0.58 6.76
N MET A 53 29.54 0.21 6.92
CA MET A 53 28.41 1.03 6.49
C MET A 53 27.81 1.78 7.66
N ASP A 54 27.35 3.02 7.42
CA ASP A 54 26.50 3.71 8.37
C ASP A 54 25.14 3.00 8.50
N VAL A 55 24.43 3.32 9.58
CA VAL A 55 23.18 2.64 9.96
C VAL A 55 22.06 2.88 8.94
N LEU A 56 21.96 4.07 8.35
CA LEU A 56 20.92 4.40 7.36
C LEU A 56 21.16 3.63 6.06
N SER A 57 22.41 3.63 5.56
CA SER A 57 22.80 2.82 4.40
C SER A 57 22.62 1.33 4.66
N GLN A 58 22.87 0.87 5.88
CA GLN A 58 22.64 -0.52 6.28
C GLN A 58 21.15 -0.88 6.22
N TRP A 59 20.27 0.02 6.66
CA TRP A 59 18.82 -0.15 6.56
C TRP A 59 18.32 -0.14 5.10
N ASP A 60 18.82 0.76 4.27
CA ASP A 60 18.46 0.82 2.85
C ASP A 60 18.91 -0.44 2.10
N ARG A 61 20.15 -0.88 2.34
CA ARG A 61 20.64 -2.17 1.81
C ARG A 61 19.77 -3.33 2.30
N PHE A 62 19.42 -3.34 3.58
CA PHE A 62 18.54 -4.37 4.14
C PHE A 62 17.20 -4.43 3.41
N LYS A 63 16.53 -3.28 3.20
CA LYS A 63 15.27 -3.21 2.45
C LYS A 63 15.40 -3.79 1.03
N VAL A 64 16.50 -3.51 0.34
CA VAL A 64 16.76 -4.02 -1.02
C VAL A 64 16.89 -5.56 -1.02
N VAL A 65 17.72 -6.10 -0.13
CA VAL A 65 17.93 -7.56 -0.05
C VAL A 65 16.65 -8.27 0.43
N LEU A 66 15.92 -7.68 1.38
CA LEU A 66 14.63 -8.17 1.85
C LEU A 66 13.61 -8.26 0.70
N LYS A 67 13.52 -7.22 -0.14
CA LYS A 67 12.65 -7.23 -1.32
C LYS A 67 13.01 -8.39 -2.26
N GLY A 68 14.29 -8.59 -2.54
CA GLY A 68 14.77 -9.72 -3.36
C GLY A 68 14.42 -11.08 -2.76
N PHE A 69 14.59 -11.25 -1.44
CA PHE A 69 14.18 -12.44 -0.71
C PHE A 69 12.68 -12.71 -0.86
N ILE A 70 11.83 -11.71 -0.57
CA ILE A 70 10.36 -11.82 -0.66
C ILE A 70 9.92 -12.16 -2.08
N GLN A 71 10.50 -11.52 -3.09
CA GLN A 71 10.19 -11.80 -4.50
C GLN A 71 10.55 -13.25 -4.86
N ASN A 72 11.74 -13.71 -4.47
CA ASN A 72 12.18 -15.08 -4.74
C ASN A 72 11.29 -16.12 -4.05
N PHE A 73 10.92 -15.89 -2.78
CA PHE A 73 9.98 -16.76 -2.07
C PHE A 73 8.61 -16.78 -2.75
N SER A 74 8.08 -15.61 -3.09
CA SER A 74 6.78 -15.46 -3.76
C SER A 74 6.78 -16.16 -5.12
N HIS A 75 7.83 -16.01 -5.92
CA HIS A 75 7.96 -16.69 -7.21
C HIS A 75 7.95 -18.21 -7.06
N LYS A 76 8.70 -18.76 -6.09
CA LYS A 76 8.72 -20.20 -5.80
C LYS A 76 7.35 -20.70 -5.33
N SER A 77 6.69 -19.97 -4.43
CA SER A 77 5.36 -20.31 -3.92
C SER A 77 4.30 -20.25 -5.03
N HIS A 78 4.25 -19.15 -5.80
CA HIS A 78 3.32 -19.00 -6.92
C HIS A 78 3.59 -19.95 -8.08
N ALA A 79 4.83 -20.40 -8.30
CA ALA A 79 5.11 -21.41 -9.33
C ALA A 79 4.36 -22.72 -9.04
N LYS A 80 4.27 -23.12 -7.77
CA LYS A 80 3.48 -24.30 -7.34
C LYS A 80 1.99 -24.08 -7.57
N THR A 81 1.44 -22.96 -7.10
CA THR A 81 0.01 -22.64 -7.26
C THR A 81 -0.39 -22.48 -8.72
N ARG A 82 0.43 -21.82 -9.54
CA ARG A 82 0.17 -21.65 -10.99
C ARG A 82 0.13 -22.98 -11.73
N ARG A 83 0.97 -23.95 -11.36
CA ARG A 83 0.92 -25.30 -11.97
C ARG A 83 -0.41 -25.99 -11.68
N GLN A 84 -0.90 -25.89 -10.45
CA GLN A 84 -2.20 -26.46 -10.06
C GLN A 84 -3.36 -25.72 -10.75
N GLN A 85 -3.32 -24.39 -10.80
CA GLN A 85 -4.31 -23.60 -11.53
C GLN A 85 -4.31 -23.92 -13.03
N ALA A 86 -3.13 -24.07 -13.66
CA ALA A 86 -3.02 -24.44 -15.06
C ALA A 86 -3.58 -25.85 -15.31
N TYR A 87 -3.34 -26.79 -14.39
CA TYR A 87 -3.93 -28.13 -14.46
C TYR A 87 -5.46 -28.09 -14.38
N LEU A 88 -6.02 -27.39 -13.38
CA LEU A 88 -7.48 -27.27 -13.22
C LEU A 88 -8.12 -26.51 -14.39
N HIS A 89 -7.45 -25.47 -14.90
CA HIS A 89 -7.91 -24.73 -16.08
C HIS A 89 -7.94 -25.63 -17.31
N ARG A 90 -6.92 -26.46 -17.54
CA ARG A 90 -6.91 -27.45 -18.63
C ARG A 90 -8.08 -28.44 -18.50
N GLN A 91 -8.33 -28.98 -17.31
CA GLN A 91 -9.48 -29.87 -17.09
C GLN A 91 -10.81 -29.17 -17.38
N ARG A 92 -10.97 -27.93 -16.92
CA ARG A 92 -12.17 -27.13 -17.20
C ARG A 92 -12.34 -26.86 -18.70
N THR A 93 -11.28 -26.46 -19.40
CA THR A 93 -11.33 -26.20 -20.84
C THR A 93 -11.69 -27.46 -21.62
N GLN A 94 -11.21 -28.64 -21.22
CA GLN A 94 -11.60 -29.91 -21.83
C GLN A 94 -13.09 -30.20 -21.63
N ILE A 95 -13.64 -29.96 -20.44
CA ILE A 95 -15.08 -30.14 -20.17
C ILE A 95 -15.92 -29.14 -20.97
N LEU A 96 -15.50 -27.88 -21.05
CA LEU A 96 -16.20 -26.85 -21.82
C LEU A 96 -16.13 -27.09 -23.33
N GLN A 97 -15.01 -27.59 -23.85
CA GLN A 97 -14.87 -28.02 -25.25
C GLN A 97 -15.79 -29.20 -25.57
N HIS A 98 -16.03 -30.11 -24.61
CA HIS A 98 -17.04 -31.16 -24.76
C HIS A 98 -18.48 -30.66 -24.63
N GLN A 99 -18.70 -29.46 -24.09
CA GLN A 99 -20.04 -28.87 -23.87
C GLN A 99 -20.43 -27.81 -24.91
N HIS A 100 -19.46 -27.26 -25.66
CA HIS A 100 -19.66 -26.08 -26.51
C HIS A 100 -19.22 -26.33 -27.96
N ASP A 101 -20.05 -27.09 -28.68
CA ASP A 101 -20.08 -27.15 -30.15
C ASP A 101 -21.21 -26.26 -30.73
N GLU A 102 -21.70 -25.26 -29.98
CA GLU A 102 -22.67 -24.28 -30.48
C GLU A 102 -22.34 -22.88 -29.94
N ASN A 103 -21.93 -21.99 -30.85
CA ASN A 103 -21.98 -20.53 -30.79
C ASN A 103 -20.85 -19.67 -30.17
N THR A 104 -20.28 -18.89 -31.11
CA THR A 104 -19.90 -17.46 -31.03
C THR A 104 -18.54 -17.06 -30.45
N ASN A 105 -17.65 -16.76 -31.39
CA ASN A 105 -16.63 -15.73 -31.29
C ASN A 105 -17.29 -14.35 -31.16
N ALA A 106 -17.00 -13.58 -30.11
CA ALA A 106 -17.29 -12.14 -30.09
C ALA A 106 -16.34 -11.35 -29.18
N ALA A 107 -15.75 -10.32 -29.80
CA ALA A 107 -15.24 -9.07 -29.22
C ALA A 107 -13.99 -9.13 -28.30
N LEU A 108 -12.84 -8.83 -28.93
CA LEU A 108 -11.71 -8.12 -28.32
C LEU A 108 -12.13 -6.66 -28.06
N GLY A 109 -12.77 -6.42 -26.92
CA GLY A 109 -13.14 -5.08 -26.44
C GLY A 109 -12.08 -4.54 -25.47
N HIS A 110 -11.58 -3.34 -25.77
CA HIS A 110 -10.72 -2.55 -24.90
C HIS A 110 -11.42 -2.28 -23.56
N GLN A 111 -10.64 -2.22 -22.46
CA GLN A 111 -11.14 -1.78 -21.16
C GLN A 111 -11.61 -0.32 -21.27
N ALA A 112 -12.91 -0.11 -21.33
CA ALA A 112 -13.51 1.21 -21.43
C ALA A 112 -14.66 1.33 -20.43
N ILE A 113 -14.84 2.52 -19.87
CA ILE A 113 -16.07 2.87 -19.16
C ILE A 113 -17.16 2.92 -20.24
N HIS A 114 -18.17 2.05 -20.13
CA HIS A 114 -19.22 1.92 -21.13
C HIS A 114 -20.46 2.78 -20.81
N GLU A 115 -20.54 3.27 -19.57
CA GLU A 115 -21.71 3.96 -19.06
C GLU A 115 -21.35 4.84 -17.87
N LEU A 116 -21.91 6.05 -17.84
CA LEU A 116 -21.98 6.91 -16.65
C LEU A 116 -23.43 7.35 -16.45
N GLN A 117 -23.82 7.55 -15.19
CA GLN A 117 -25.13 8.11 -14.86
C GLN A 117 -24.94 9.50 -14.24
N ARG A 118 -25.61 10.50 -14.79
CA ARG A 118 -25.64 11.87 -14.28
C ARG A 118 -26.58 12.03 -13.08
N VAL A 119 -26.45 13.15 -12.39
CA VAL A 119 -27.23 13.50 -11.18
C VAL A 119 -28.73 13.68 -11.47
N ASP A 120 -29.09 14.00 -12.71
CA ASP A 120 -30.46 14.07 -13.22
C ASP A 120 -31.07 12.69 -13.58
N GLY A 121 -30.27 11.62 -13.46
CA GLY A 121 -30.66 10.25 -13.79
C GLY A 121 -30.40 9.84 -15.23
N HIS A 122 -29.90 10.75 -16.09
CA HIS A 122 -29.59 10.43 -17.48
C HIS A 122 -28.35 9.54 -17.60
N ILE A 123 -28.48 8.51 -18.44
CA ILE A 123 -27.42 7.53 -18.72
C ILE A 123 -26.69 7.95 -19.99
N VAL A 124 -25.38 8.06 -19.89
CA VAL A 124 -24.47 8.44 -20.99
C VAL A 124 -23.64 7.24 -21.38
N GLN A 125 -23.63 6.88 -22.68
CA GLN A 125 -22.96 5.67 -23.19
C GLN A 125 -21.98 5.96 -24.34
N PHE A 126 -21.98 7.18 -24.88
CA PHE A 126 -21.08 7.58 -25.97
C PHE A 126 -19.73 8.10 -25.43
N PRO A 127 -18.57 7.70 -25.99
CA PRO A 127 -17.25 8.05 -25.46
C PRO A 127 -16.98 9.55 -25.26
N GLN A 128 -17.46 10.42 -26.16
CA GLN A 128 -17.29 11.87 -26.02
C GLN A 128 -18.13 12.40 -24.85
N GLU A 129 -19.39 12.00 -24.78
CA GLU A 129 -20.31 12.41 -23.72
C GLU A 129 -19.91 11.88 -22.34
N LEU A 130 -19.28 10.69 -22.29
CA LEU A 130 -18.67 10.12 -21.09
C LEU A 130 -17.54 11.00 -20.56
N ASN A 131 -16.65 11.47 -21.44
CA ASN A 131 -15.55 12.36 -21.06
C ASN A 131 -16.05 13.74 -20.63
N ASP A 132 -17.05 14.30 -21.33
CA ASP A 132 -17.65 15.58 -20.97
C ASP A 132 -18.35 15.50 -19.61
N CYS A 133 -19.09 14.41 -19.37
CA CYS A 133 -19.72 14.13 -18.08
C CYS A 133 -18.69 14.01 -16.95
N ALA A 134 -17.59 13.30 -17.18
CA ALA A 134 -16.52 13.17 -16.19
C ALA A 134 -15.83 14.50 -15.92
N LYS A 135 -15.55 15.28 -16.98
CA LYS A 135 -14.94 16.60 -16.88
C LYS A 135 -15.81 17.54 -16.05
N GLU A 136 -17.09 17.68 -16.38
CA GLU A 136 -18.04 18.53 -15.65
C GLU A 136 -18.12 18.16 -14.16
N PHE A 137 -18.16 16.86 -13.86
CA PHE A 137 -18.18 16.36 -12.49
C PHE A 137 -16.91 16.75 -11.72
N TYR A 138 -15.72 16.49 -12.29
CA TYR A 138 -14.46 16.78 -11.59
C TYR A 138 -14.14 18.27 -11.55
N GLU A 139 -14.53 19.06 -12.55
CA GLU A 139 -14.44 20.53 -12.51
C GLU A 139 -15.24 21.09 -11.34
N LYS A 140 -16.43 20.51 -11.06
CA LYS A 140 -17.23 20.89 -9.89
C LYS A 140 -16.70 20.32 -8.58
N LEU A 141 -16.19 19.08 -8.56
CA LEU A 141 -15.68 18.46 -7.34
C LEU A 141 -14.42 19.16 -6.81
N TYR A 142 -13.59 19.65 -7.74
CA TYR A 142 -12.35 20.35 -7.43
C TYR A 142 -12.44 21.86 -7.65
N SER A 143 -13.64 22.42 -7.88
CA SER A 143 -13.80 23.86 -7.86
C SER A 143 -13.52 24.36 -6.45
N SER A 144 -12.65 25.36 -6.33
CA SER A 144 -12.32 25.96 -5.04
C SER A 144 -13.58 26.52 -4.39
N ASP A 145 -13.97 25.98 -3.24
CA ASP A 145 -14.97 26.60 -2.39
C ASP A 145 -14.47 27.96 -1.89
N GLU A 146 -15.40 28.89 -1.63
CA GLU A 146 -15.05 30.16 -1.00
C GLU A 146 -14.45 29.91 0.38
N ILE A 147 -13.19 30.31 0.54
CA ILE A 147 -12.49 30.22 1.82
C ILE A 147 -13.12 31.24 2.77
N HIS A 148 -13.91 30.76 3.73
CA HIS A 148 -14.48 31.59 4.79
C HIS A 148 -13.36 32.15 5.68
N GLN A 149 -13.02 33.42 5.46
CA GLN A 149 -12.00 34.14 6.22
C GLN A 149 -12.30 34.14 7.74
N ASP A 150 -13.58 34.06 8.11
CA ASP A 150 -13.99 33.99 9.52
C ASP A 150 -13.65 32.64 10.16
N ALA A 151 -13.77 31.53 9.43
CA ALA A 151 -13.34 30.21 9.92
C ALA A 151 -11.81 30.13 10.09
N ILE A 152 -11.05 30.79 9.21
CA ILE A 152 -9.59 30.94 9.36
C ILE A 152 -9.27 31.74 10.62
N LYS A 153 -9.93 32.89 10.82
CA LYS A 153 -9.71 33.73 12.01
C LYS A 153 -10.07 32.98 13.28
N GLU A 154 -11.18 32.24 13.29
CA GLU A 154 -11.59 31.41 14.41
C GLU A 154 -10.55 30.33 14.72
N LEU A 155 -10.05 29.61 13.71
CA LEU A 155 -9.01 28.60 13.88
C LEU A 155 -7.71 29.21 14.42
N LEU A 156 -7.27 30.33 13.86
CA LEU A 156 -6.04 31.03 14.26
C LEU A 156 -6.15 31.65 15.66
N ASN A 157 -7.34 32.15 16.04
CA ASN A 157 -7.58 32.72 17.38
C ASN A 157 -7.56 31.65 18.48
N ASN A 158 -7.81 30.38 18.14
CA ASN A 158 -7.71 29.26 19.07
C ASN A 158 -6.27 28.74 19.24
N ILE A 159 -5.30 29.27 18.48
CA ILE A 159 -3.89 28.92 18.66
C ILE A 159 -3.36 29.75 19.84
N PRO A 160 -2.88 29.11 20.94
CA PRO A 160 -2.33 29.84 22.07
C PRO A 160 -1.11 30.66 21.63
N SER A 161 -0.99 31.89 22.13
CA SER A 161 0.09 32.83 21.75
C SER A 161 1.50 32.37 22.13
N SER A 162 1.62 31.28 22.91
CA SER A 162 2.88 30.59 23.17
C SER A 162 2.66 29.08 23.01
N PRO A 163 3.15 28.46 21.93
CA PRO A 163 3.05 27.02 21.73
C PRO A 163 4.21 26.34 22.47
N ASN A 164 4.39 26.65 23.76
CA ASN A 164 5.42 25.98 24.54
C ASN A 164 4.75 24.79 25.22
N PHE A 165 5.00 23.61 24.65
CA PHE A 165 4.93 22.40 25.43
C PHE A 165 5.80 22.57 26.68
N ASP A 166 5.37 22.03 27.82
CA ASP A 166 6.21 21.97 29.01
C ASP A 166 7.56 21.33 28.64
N GLU A 167 8.66 21.82 29.22
CA GLU A 167 10.01 21.29 28.97
C GLU A 167 10.07 19.77 29.20
N ASN A 168 9.27 19.26 30.14
CA ASN A 168 9.15 17.82 30.39
C ASN A 168 8.52 17.08 29.20
N ILE A 169 7.50 17.66 28.56
CA ILE A 169 6.86 17.09 27.38
C ILE A 169 7.82 17.14 26.20
N ILE A 170 8.51 18.27 25.99
CA ILE A 170 9.51 18.40 24.93
C ILE A 170 10.59 17.33 25.11
N LYS A 171 11.12 17.19 26.33
CA LYS A 171 12.14 16.19 26.65
C LYS A 171 11.64 14.76 26.45
N SER A 172 10.37 14.48 26.73
CA SER A 172 9.75 13.18 26.47
C SER A 172 9.51 12.91 24.98
N LEU A 173 9.25 13.94 24.17
CA LEU A 173 9.04 13.80 22.72
C LEU A 173 10.37 13.69 21.96
N THR A 174 11.45 14.23 22.52
CA THR A 174 12.80 14.22 21.92
C THR A 174 13.73 13.16 22.53
N SER A 175 13.27 12.40 23.53
CA SER A 175 14.05 11.30 24.08
C SER A 175 14.23 10.18 23.04
N GLN A 176 15.38 9.51 23.11
CA GLN A 176 15.67 8.35 22.26
C GLN A 176 14.60 7.26 22.45
N TRP A 177 14.23 6.66 21.33
CA TRP A 177 13.37 5.50 21.26
C TRP A 177 14.08 4.26 21.78
N THR A 178 13.34 3.48 22.54
CA THR A 178 13.73 2.15 23.02
C THR A 178 13.09 1.05 22.18
N GLU A 179 13.57 -0.19 22.35
CA GLU A 179 12.95 -1.36 21.70
C GLU A 179 11.52 -1.62 22.22
N ASP A 180 11.22 -1.21 23.45
CA ASP A 180 9.90 -1.33 24.07
C ASP A 180 8.91 -0.32 23.46
N ASP A 181 9.35 0.93 23.25
CA ASP A 181 8.55 1.96 22.55
C ASP A 181 8.14 1.48 21.15
N LEU A 182 9.09 0.85 20.45
CA LEU A 182 8.83 0.29 19.13
C LEU A 182 7.81 -0.85 19.19
N THR A 183 7.91 -1.72 20.18
CA THR A 183 6.96 -2.84 20.38
C THR A 183 5.55 -2.31 20.66
N GLU A 184 5.43 -1.27 21.48
CA GLU A 184 4.15 -0.61 21.76
C GLU A 184 3.57 0.06 20.50
N CYS A 185 4.36 0.83 19.76
CA CYS A 185 3.92 1.48 18.51
C CYS A 185 3.44 0.47 17.47
N MET A 186 4.11 -0.69 17.37
CA MET A 186 3.73 -1.74 16.43
C MET A 186 2.40 -2.41 16.80
N SER A 187 2.01 -2.40 18.08
CA SER A 187 0.69 -2.90 18.50
C SER A 187 -0.47 -2.00 18.03
N LYS A 188 -0.20 -0.70 17.82
CA LYS A 188 -1.17 0.33 17.45
C LYS A 188 -1.29 0.55 15.94
N THR A 189 -0.50 -0.15 15.15
CA THR A 189 -0.42 0.10 13.71
C THR A 189 -1.72 -0.29 13.00
N PRO A 190 -2.28 0.59 12.14
CA PRO A 190 -3.51 0.31 11.44
C PRO A 190 -3.34 -0.85 10.46
N LYS A 191 -4.28 -1.80 10.53
CA LYS A 191 -4.32 -2.96 9.63
C LYS A 191 -4.94 -2.51 8.30
N ARG A 192 -4.40 -2.96 7.17
CA ARG A 192 -4.95 -2.73 5.81
C ARG A 192 -4.76 -1.32 5.21
N ILE A 193 -3.77 -0.56 5.63
CA ILE A 193 -3.36 0.65 4.88
C ILE A 193 -2.44 0.26 3.73
N SER A 194 -2.55 0.99 2.61
CA SER A 194 -1.64 0.85 1.46
C SER A 194 -0.19 1.07 1.90
N PRO A 195 0.75 0.19 1.52
CA PRO A 195 2.15 0.34 1.88
C PRO A 195 2.75 1.59 1.23
N GLY A 196 3.81 2.10 1.85
CA GLY A 196 4.57 3.25 1.38
C GLY A 196 5.31 2.98 0.07
N VAL A 197 6.21 3.91 -0.29
CA VAL A 197 7.01 3.83 -1.53
C VAL A 197 7.95 2.62 -1.57
N ASP A 198 8.28 2.06 -0.41
CA ASP A 198 9.07 0.84 -0.26
C ASP A 198 8.29 -0.44 -0.61
N GLY A 199 6.96 -0.36 -0.68
CA GLY A 199 6.07 -1.48 -0.93
C GLY A 199 5.97 -2.47 0.24
N ILE A 200 6.47 -2.13 1.43
CA ILE A 200 6.44 -3.00 2.62
C ILE A 200 5.20 -2.66 3.46
N PRO A 201 4.26 -3.61 3.65
CA PRO A 201 3.08 -3.37 4.47
C PRO A 201 3.40 -3.45 5.96
N TYR A 202 2.56 -2.82 6.79
CA TYR A 202 2.73 -2.81 8.24
C TYR A 202 2.72 -4.21 8.85
N GLU A 203 1.94 -5.15 8.29
CA GLU A 203 1.94 -6.54 8.72
C GLU A 203 3.33 -7.19 8.56
N MET A 204 4.06 -6.81 7.51
CA MET A 204 5.44 -7.28 7.29
C MET A 204 6.41 -6.61 8.25
N LEU A 205 6.28 -5.29 8.47
CA LEU A 205 7.10 -4.58 9.45
C LEU A 205 6.95 -5.16 10.86
N GLN A 206 5.72 -5.46 11.28
CA GLN A 206 5.44 -6.13 12.55
C GLN A 206 6.13 -7.49 12.65
N LEU A 207 6.16 -8.27 11.57
CA LEU A 207 6.85 -9.56 11.55
C LEU A 207 8.37 -9.39 11.66
N LEU A 208 8.95 -8.44 10.91
CA LEU A 208 10.39 -8.16 10.94
C LEU A 208 10.84 -7.72 12.34
N LEU A 209 10.09 -6.83 12.99
CA LEU A 209 10.45 -6.27 14.29
C LEU A 209 10.32 -7.26 15.46
N ARG A 210 9.72 -8.45 15.24
CA ARG A 210 9.85 -9.56 16.20
C ARG A 210 11.26 -10.13 16.24
N HIS A 211 12.05 -9.94 15.18
CA HIS A 211 13.41 -10.44 15.12
C HIS A 211 14.37 -9.45 15.81
N PRO A 212 15.22 -9.89 16.77
CA PRO A 212 16.08 -8.99 17.54
C PRO A 212 17.01 -8.12 16.68
N PHE A 213 17.58 -8.69 15.61
CA PHE A 213 18.42 -7.93 14.68
C PHE A 213 17.68 -6.75 14.02
N CYS A 214 16.48 -7.02 13.48
CA CYS A 214 15.70 -6.00 12.81
C CYS A 214 15.20 -4.94 13.81
N ARG A 215 14.81 -5.36 15.01
CA ARG A 215 14.40 -4.44 16.09
C ARG A 215 15.53 -3.50 16.51
N GLY A 216 16.73 -4.03 16.73
CA GLY A 216 17.90 -3.24 17.08
C GLY A 216 18.34 -2.30 15.95
N LEU A 217 18.34 -2.77 14.69
CA LEU A 217 18.65 -1.94 13.53
C LEU A 217 17.64 -0.79 13.37
N PHE A 218 16.35 -1.09 13.46
CA PHE A 218 15.28 -0.10 13.31
C PHE A 218 15.30 0.96 14.41
N THR A 219 15.57 0.56 15.66
CA THR A 219 15.70 1.48 16.79
C THR A 219 16.86 2.46 16.57
N LYS A 220 18.00 1.97 16.08
CA LYS A 220 19.15 2.84 15.74
C LYS A 220 18.81 3.82 14.62
N VAL A 221 18.11 3.36 13.57
CA VAL A 221 17.65 4.23 12.47
C VAL A 221 16.75 5.34 13.01
N PHE A 222 15.76 5.00 13.85
CA PHE A 222 14.84 5.99 14.44
C PHE A 222 15.57 7.04 15.26
N ASN A 223 16.52 6.63 16.10
CA ASN A 223 17.28 7.56 16.93
C ASN A 223 18.19 8.48 16.11
N ILE A 224 18.80 7.97 15.03
CA ILE A 224 19.58 8.82 14.12
C ILE A 224 18.68 9.85 13.43
N VAL A 225 17.52 9.43 12.92
CA VAL A 225 16.56 10.34 12.27
C VAL A 225 16.05 11.40 13.25
N LEU A 226 15.80 11.01 14.51
CA LEU A 226 15.38 11.92 15.57
C LEU A 226 16.45 12.97 15.89
N GLU A 227 17.72 12.54 15.98
CA GLU A 227 18.85 13.43 16.27
C GLU A 227 19.20 14.35 15.10
N GLU A 228 19.20 13.83 13.87
CA GLU A 228 19.61 14.58 12.68
C GLU A 228 18.47 15.41 12.07
N SER A 229 17.21 15.17 12.48
CA SER A 229 16.00 15.76 11.86
C SER A 229 15.94 15.60 10.33
N LYS A 230 16.64 14.59 9.79
CA LYS A 230 16.69 14.27 8.37
C LYS A 230 16.00 12.94 8.15
N LEU A 231 14.85 12.97 7.48
CA LEU A 231 14.24 11.76 6.94
C LEU A 231 15.08 11.26 5.77
N PRO A 232 15.35 9.94 5.67
CA PRO A 232 16.04 9.35 4.53
C PRO A 232 15.26 9.50 3.22
#